data_AF-A0A2V7F3Q9-F1
#
_entry.id   AF-A0A2V7F3Q9-F1
#
_cell.length_a   1.000
_cell.length_b   1.000
_cell.length_c   1.000
_cell.angle_alpha   90.00
_cell.angle_beta   90.00
_cell.angle_gamma   90.00
#
_symmetry.space_group_name_H-M   'P 1'
#
loop_
_entity.id
_entity.type
_entity.pdbx_description
1 polymer ?
#
loop_
_entity_poly.entity_id
_entity_poly.type
_entity_poly.pdbx_seq_one_letter_code
_entity_poly.pdbx_strand_id
1 'polypeptide(L)'
;MAGVEPATRFSRERRNAMPIYEYECAPCLVIYEVRQGMSDPPLATCPRCKEPVARIMSAPNVNRYNFSSPTEAKYAKVTPREEIAKERELQKVYERIWLPPPVKHNPWDE
;
A
#
# COMPACT_ATOMS: atom_id res chain seq x y z
N MET A 1 20.93 -39.68 -30.15
CA MET A 1 21.59 -38.67 -29.28
C MET A 1 20.54 -38.14 -28.34
N ALA A 2 20.61 -38.54 -27.07
CA ALA A 2 19.64 -38.20 -26.04
C ALA A 2 19.91 -36.77 -25.53
N GLY A 3 18.97 -35.86 -25.78
CA GLY A 3 18.88 -34.57 -25.10
C GLY A 3 17.65 -34.58 -24.23
N VAL A 4 17.81 -35.00 -22.97
CA VAL A 4 16.75 -34.90 -21.96
C VAL A 4 16.79 -33.46 -21.47
N GLU A 5 15.91 -32.61 -21.99
CA GLU A 5 15.67 -31.29 -21.41
C GLU A 5 15.09 -31.51 -20.01
N PRO A 6 15.79 -31.08 -18.93
CA PRO A 6 15.32 -31.34 -17.60
C PRO A 6 14.03 -30.57 -17.40
N ALA A 7 12.98 -31.31 -17.04
CA ALA A 7 11.69 -30.80 -16.59
C ALA A 7 11.88 -29.46 -15.85
N THR A 8 11.40 -28.36 -16.46
CA THR A 8 11.14 -27.12 -15.75
C THR A 8 10.04 -27.45 -14.75
N ARG A 9 10.50 -27.97 -13.62
CA ARG A 9 9.73 -28.31 -12.44
C ARG A 9 8.75 -27.19 -12.21
N PHE A 10 7.47 -27.55 -12.27
CA PHE A 10 6.35 -26.90 -11.59
C PHE A 10 6.50 -25.38 -11.47
N SER A 11 5.73 -24.64 -12.27
CA SER A 11 5.30 -23.28 -11.93
C SER A 11 5.07 -23.18 -10.44
N ARG A 12 6.11 -22.73 -9.75
CA ARG A 12 6.03 -22.41 -8.35
C ARG A 12 5.44 -21.01 -8.44
N GLU A 13 4.11 -20.94 -8.40
CA GLU A 13 3.41 -19.78 -7.86
C GLU A 13 4.02 -19.56 -6.47
N ARG A 14 5.17 -18.91 -6.45
CA ARG A 14 5.66 -18.22 -5.29
C ARG A 14 4.59 -17.16 -5.10
N ARG A 15 3.68 -17.46 -4.17
CA ARG A 15 3.01 -16.49 -3.30
C ARG A 15 4.07 -15.55 -2.76
N ASN A 16 4.59 -14.69 -3.63
CA ASN A 16 5.43 -13.58 -3.27
C ASN A 16 4.40 -12.55 -2.79
N ALA A 17 4.40 -12.27 -1.50
CA ALA A 17 3.65 -11.16 -0.97
C ALA A 17 4.16 -9.90 -1.67
N MET A 18 3.53 -9.50 -2.78
CA MET A 18 3.88 -8.26 -3.48
C MET A 18 3.60 -7.11 -2.52
N PRO A 19 4.63 -6.33 -2.13
CA PRO A 19 4.44 -5.23 -1.20
C PRO A 19 3.44 -4.22 -1.74
N ILE A 20 2.73 -3.57 -0.82
CA ILE A 20 1.84 -2.45 -1.12
C ILE A 20 2.65 -1.18 -1.00
N TYR A 21 2.58 -0.33 -2.01
CA TYR A 21 3.08 1.03 -1.97
C TYR A 21 1.92 2.01 -2.04
N GLU A 22 2.07 3.10 -1.30
CA GLU A 22 1.10 4.18 -1.25
C GLU A 22 1.66 5.40 -2.01
N TYR A 23 0.82 5.98 -2.87
CA TYR A 23 1.15 7.18 -3.64
C TYR A 23 0.11 8.26 -3.40
N GLU A 24 0.55 9.48 -3.09
CA GLU A 24 -0.33 10.63 -2.89
C GLU A 24 -0.40 11.50 -4.15
N CYS A 25 -1.62 11.96 -4.44
CA CYS A 25 -1.87 12.96 -5.46
C CYS A 25 -2.44 14.22 -4.79
N ALA A 26 -1.59 15.22 -4.56
CA ALA A 26 -1.98 16.50 -3.95
C ALA A 26 -3.19 17.20 -4.61
N PRO A 27 -3.31 17.29 -5.96
CA PRO A 27 -4.46 17.99 -6.56
C PRO A 27 -5.79 17.23 -6.46
N CYS A 28 -5.76 15.90 -6.35
CA CYS A 28 -6.96 15.07 -6.24
C CYS A 28 -7.32 14.71 -4.80
N LEU A 29 -6.41 14.92 -3.83
CA LEU A 29 -6.52 14.43 -2.46
C LEU A 29 -6.83 12.93 -2.39
N VAL A 30 -6.16 12.16 -3.25
CA VAL A 30 -6.32 10.70 -3.34
C VAL A 30 -5.02 10.03 -2.96
N ILE A 31 -5.13 8.96 -2.16
CA ILE A 31 -4.04 8.03 -1.87
C ILE A 31 -4.29 6.74 -2.66
N TYR A 32 -3.36 6.37 -3.52
CA TYR A 32 -3.41 5.14 -4.31
C TYR A 32 -2.63 4.03 -3.63
N GLU A 33 -3.29 2.90 -3.37
CA GLU A 33 -2.65 1.67 -2.90
C GLU A 33 -2.37 0.75 -4.08
N VAL A 34 -1.08 0.53 -4.39
CA VAL A 34 -0.63 -0.27 -5.53
C VAL A 34 0.17 -1.46 -5.04
N ARG A 35 -0.17 -2.68 -5.50
CA ARG A 35 0.65 -3.87 -5.28
C ARG A 35 1.69 -3.97 -6.37
N GLN A 36 2.96 -3.90 -6.00
CA GLN A 36 4.05 -3.77 -6.95
C GLN A 36 5.25 -4.63 -6.53
N GLY A 37 5.87 -5.33 -7.48
CA GLY A 37 7.14 -6.02 -7.25
C GLY A 37 8.29 -5.03 -7.06
N MET A 38 9.35 -5.44 -6.38
CA MET A 38 10.49 -4.56 -6.12
C MET A 38 11.25 -4.11 -7.39
N SER A 39 11.08 -4.84 -8.49
CA SER A 39 11.68 -4.56 -9.79
C SER A 39 10.74 -3.87 -10.78
N ASP A 40 9.48 -3.63 -10.43
CA ASP A 40 8.50 -2.99 -11.30
C ASP A 40 8.68 -1.44 -11.30
N PRO A 41 8.34 -0.75 -12.41
CA PRO A 41 8.52 0.70 -12.52
C PRO A 41 7.51 1.47 -11.65
N PRO A 42 7.95 2.41 -10.80
CA PRO A 42 7.06 3.10 -9.85
C PRO A 42 5.98 3.91 -10.57
N LEU A 43 4.84 4.10 -9.90
CA LEU A 43 3.76 4.94 -10.42
C LEU A 43 4.22 6.41 -10.39
N ALA A 44 4.48 6.98 -11.56
CA ALA A 44 4.94 8.38 -11.69
C ALA A 44 3.79 9.37 -11.93
N THR A 45 2.64 8.89 -12.43
CA THR A 45 1.57 9.73 -12.95
C THR A 45 0.21 9.33 -12.35
N CYS A 46 -0.59 10.31 -11.96
CA CYS A 46 -1.95 10.08 -11.47
C CYS A 46 -2.90 9.66 -12.61
N PRO A 47 -3.68 8.56 -12.47
CA PRO A 47 -4.64 8.14 -13.50
C PRO A 47 -5.83 9.09 -13.67
N ARG A 48 -6.14 9.95 -12.68
CA ARG A 48 -7.26 10.92 -12.75
C ARG A 48 -6.85 12.23 -13.42
N CYS A 49 -5.75 12.84 -12.98
CA CYS A 49 -5.37 14.20 -13.40
C CYS A 49 -4.08 14.29 -14.22
N LYS A 50 -3.33 13.19 -14.38
CA LYS A 50 -2.04 13.13 -15.10
C LYS A 50 -0.90 13.97 -14.52
N GLU A 51 -1.08 14.52 -13.32
CA GLU A 51 -0.03 15.18 -12.56
C GLU A 51 0.94 14.16 -11.94
N PRO A 52 2.17 14.59 -11.58
CA PRO A 52 3.13 13.73 -10.89
C PRO A 52 2.60 13.32 -9.50
N VAL A 53 2.80 12.05 -9.14
CA VAL A 53 2.47 11.53 -7.80
C VAL A 53 3.73 11.28 -6.98
N ALA A 54 3.64 11.50 -5.66
CA ALA A 54 4.72 11.23 -4.73
C ALA A 54 4.45 9.93 -3.97
N ARG A 55 5.51 9.12 -3.75
CA ARG A 55 5.41 7.93 -2.92
C ARG A 55 5.45 8.34 -1.45
N ILE A 56 4.44 7.91 -0.69
CA ILE A 56 4.37 8.15 0.75
C ILE A 56 4.82 6.90 1.52
N MET A 57 5.44 7.14 2.68
CA MET A 57 5.79 6.08 3.61
C MET A 57 4.66 5.90 4.61
N SER A 58 4.13 4.68 4.70
CA SER A 58 3.13 4.36 5.70
C SER A 58 3.71 4.52 7.10
N ALA A 59 2.92 5.04 8.04
CA ALA A 59 3.29 5.04 9.45
C ALA A 59 3.18 3.59 9.95
N PRO A 60 4.31 2.90 10.24
CA PRO A 60 4.21 1.54 10.75
C PRO A 60 3.59 1.58 12.13
N ASN A 61 2.70 0.63 12.42
CA ASN A 61 2.26 0.41 13.78
C ASN A 61 3.44 -0.18 14.56
N VAL A 62 4.22 0.70 15.20
CA VAL A 62 5.28 0.31 16.10
C VAL A 62 4.61 -0.02 17.43
N ASN A 63 4.57 -1.31 17.77
CA ASN A 63 4.15 -1.77 19.08
C ASN A 63 5.10 -1.24 20.15
N ARG A 64 4.80 -0.04 20.63
CA ARG A 64 5.44 0.60 21.76
C ARG A 64 4.94 -0.14 23.01
N TYR A 65 5.67 -1.18 23.43
CA TYR A 65 5.38 -2.05 24.58
C TYR A 65 4.76 -1.24 25.73
N ASN A 66 3.46 -1.44 25.98
CA ASN A 66 2.61 -0.87 27.03
C ASN A 66 3.11 0.45 27.68
N PHE A 67 2.79 1.59 27.06
CA PHE A 67 2.94 2.91 27.69
C PHE A 67 1.66 3.37 28.40
N SER A 68 0.96 2.50 29.12
CA SER A 68 0.06 3.00 30.17
C SER A 68 0.92 3.40 31.35
N SER A 69 1.51 4.60 31.31
CA SER A 69 1.98 5.18 32.56
C SER A 69 0.74 5.41 33.45
N PRO A 70 0.84 5.24 34.78
CA PRO A 70 -0.26 5.57 35.70
C PRO A 70 -0.77 7.02 35.52
N THR A 71 0.04 7.87 34.89
CA THR A 71 -0.23 9.27 34.56
C THR A 71 -1.06 9.41 33.29
N GLU A 72 -0.83 8.59 32.27
CA GLU A 72 -1.56 8.62 31.00
C GLU A 72 -3.03 8.20 31.18
N ALA A 73 -3.28 7.18 32.02
CA ALA A 73 -4.63 6.80 32.43
C ALA A 73 -5.39 7.93 33.18
N LYS A 74 -4.67 8.85 33.85
CA LYS A 74 -5.28 10.02 34.53
C LYS A 74 -5.63 11.15 33.56
N TYR A 75 -5.04 11.18 32.37
CA TYR A 75 -5.25 12.22 31.36
C TYR A 75 -5.97 11.72 30.10
N ALA A 76 -6.42 10.46 30.07
CA ALA A 76 -7.29 9.90 29.04
C ALA A 76 -8.71 10.50 29.14
N LYS A 77 -8.86 11.73 28.67
CA LYS A 77 -10.12 12.48 28.66
C LYS A 77 -11.00 12.15 27.46
N VAL A 78 -10.38 11.66 26.40
CA VAL A 78 -11.07 11.25 25.17
C VAL A 78 -11.43 9.79 25.28
N THR A 79 -12.69 9.48 25.05
CA THR A 79 -13.11 8.08 24.99
C THR A 79 -12.59 7.46 23.69
N PRO A 80 -12.30 6.15 23.65
CA PRO A 80 -11.87 5.48 22.41
C PRO A 80 -12.85 5.69 21.24
N ARG A 81 -14.15 5.88 21.52
CA ARG A 81 -15.16 6.19 20.50
C ARG A 81 -14.98 7.58 19.89
N GLU A 82 -14.64 8.59 20.71
CA GLU A 82 -14.39 9.95 20.24
C GLU A 82 -13.07 10.03 19.46
N GLU A 83 -12.04 9.30 19.88
CA GLU A 83 -10.79 9.16 19.12
C GLU A 83 -11.04 8.59 17.73
N ILE A 84 -11.75 7.46 17.65
CA ILE A 84 -12.12 6.83 16.37
C ILE A 84 -12.97 7.78 15.50
N ALA A 85 -13.89 8.55 16.09
CA ALA A 85 -14.71 9.51 15.36
C ALA A 85 -13.87 10.63 14.75
N LYS A 86 -12.94 11.20 15.52
CA LYS A 86 -12.02 12.24 15.06
C LYS A 86 -11.09 11.73 13.97
N GLU A 87 -10.57 10.52 14.12
CA GLU A 87 -9.71 9.88 13.11
C GLU A 87 -10.48 9.62 11.80
N ARG A 88 -11.74 9.19 11.90
CA ARG A 88 -12.62 9.01 10.74
C ARG A 88 -12.96 10.33 10.05
N GLU A 89 -13.08 11.43 10.78
CA GLU A 89 -13.29 12.76 10.20
C GLU A 89 -12.06 13.25 9.42
N LEU A 90 -10.87 13.01 9.95
CA LEU A 90 -9.60 13.32 9.26
C LEU A 90 -9.46 12.49 7.97
N GLN A 91 -9.85 11.21 8.01
CA GLN A 91 -9.84 10.34 6.83
C GLN A 91 -10.82 10.75 5.72
N LYS A 92 -11.84 11.59 5.97
CA LYS A 92 -12.76 12.06 4.92
C LYS A 92 -12.10 12.99 3.90
N VAL A 93 -10.98 13.61 4.26
CA VAL A 93 -10.28 14.58 3.40
C VAL A 93 -9.53 13.86 2.28
N TYR A 94 -9.07 12.63 2.53
CA TYR A 94 -8.31 11.84 1.56
C TYR A 94 -9.08 10.58 1.15
N GLU A 95 -9.38 10.46 -0.13
CA GLU A 95 -9.97 9.24 -0.68
C GLU A 95 -8.86 8.20 -0.89
N ARG A 96 -8.96 7.02 -0.26
CA ARG A 96 -7.97 5.94 -0.45
C ARG A 96 -8.51 4.91 -1.43
N ILE A 97 -7.80 4.72 -2.54
CA ILE A 97 -8.24 3.91 -3.67
C ILE A 97 -7.21 2.81 -3.94
N TRP A 98 -7.68 1.58 -4.03
CA TRP A 98 -6.85 0.46 -4.47
C TRP A 98 -6.75 0.43 -5.99
N LEU A 99 -5.52 0.53 -6.53
CA LEU A 99 -5.28 0.44 -7.96
C LEU A 99 -4.89 -0.99 -8.33
N PRO A 100 -5.65 -1.67 -9.22
CA PRO A 100 -5.30 -3.02 -9.65
C PRO A 100 -3.96 -3.01 -10.38
N PRO A 101 -3.22 -4.13 -10.35
CA PRO A 101 -2.02 -4.27 -11.15
C PRO A 101 -2.36 -4.10 -12.64
N PRO A 102 -1.47 -3.50 -13.45
CA PRO A 102 -1.70 -3.36 -14.88
C PRO A 102 -1.85 -4.76 -15.51
N VAL A 103 -2.94 -4.95 -16.23
CA VAL A 103 -3.18 -6.21 -16.97
C VAL A 103 -2.28 -6.20 -18.20
N LYS A 104 -1.33 -7.14 -18.28
CA LYS A 104 -0.52 -7.32 -19.49
C LYS A 104 -1.41 -7.94 -20.57
N HIS A 105 -1.74 -7.18 -21.60
CA HIS A 105 -2.71 -7.59 -22.63
C HIS A 105 -2.12 -8.53 -23.69
N ASN A 106 -0.79 -8.63 -23.78
CA ASN A 106 -0.11 -9.36 -24.83
C ASN A 106 0.98 -10.30 -24.26
N PRO A 107 1.10 -11.52 -24.78
CA PRO A 107 2.08 -12.51 -24.32
C PRO A 107 3.54 -12.22 -24.73
N TRP A 108 3.80 -11.14 -25.46
CA TRP A 108 5.13 -10.79 -26.00
C TRP A 108 5.61 -9.39 -25.60
N ASP A 109 4.84 -8.67 -24.79
CA ASP A 109 5.26 -7.41 -24.21
C ASP A 109 6.06 -7.71 -22.92
N GLU A 110 7.37 -7.88 -23.11
CA GLU A 110 8.39 -7.87 -22.05
C GLU A 110 8.90 -6.44 -21.81
#